data_AF-A0A9W3PCU1-F1
#
_entry.id   AF-A0A9W3PCU1-F1
#
_cell.length_a   1.000
_cell.length_b   1.000
_cell.length_c   1.000
_cell.angle_alpha   90.00
_cell.angle_beta   90.00
_cell.angle_gamma   90.00
#
_symmetry.space_group_name_H-M   'P 1'
#
loop_
_entity.id
_entity.type
_entity.pdbx_description
1 polymer ?
#
loop_
_entity_poly.entity_id
_entity_poly.type
_entity_poly.pdbx_seq_one_letter_code
_entity_poly.pdbx_strand_id
1 'polypeptide(L)'
;MRTRPPVVQNVTISDVKASNVMLNGVTASCFQAIVAQGPVAFDYNGTPPTPAVQPIAGMTISNCDFGTPVASGTPTVTTPGPIYAFNVSVMTQTNVTIAGQAVNTTITDKR
;
A
#
# COMPACT_ATOMS: atom_id res chain seq x y z
N MET A 1 -9.30 -9.47 -25.76
CA MET A 1 -10.20 -9.30 -24.60
C MET A 1 -9.46 -9.77 -23.35
N ARG A 2 -9.39 -8.98 -22.27
CA ARG A 2 -8.73 -9.40 -21.01
C ARG A 2 -9.74 -10.20 -20.18
N THR A 3 -9.84 -11.50 -20.45
CA THR A 3 -10.89 -12.38 -19.87
C THR A 3 -10.58 -12.84 -18.45
N ARG A 4 -9.39 -12.53 -17.93
CA ARG A 4 -8.95 -12.87 -16.58
C ARG A 4 -8.47 -11.60 -15.87
N PRO A 5 -9.10 -11.21 -14.74
CA PRO A 5 -8.57 -10.14 -13.91
C PRO A 5 -7.12 -10.41 -13.51
N PRO A 6 -6.29 -9.36 -13.37
CA PRO A 6 -4.95 -9.53 -12.83
C PRO A 6 -5.04 -10.11 -11.41
N VAL A 7 -4.07 -10.95 -11.06
CA VAL A 7 -3.93 -11.51 -9.71
C VAL A 7 -2.59 -11.03 -9.17
N VAL A 8 -2.62 -10.50 -7.95
CA VAL A 8 -1.43 -10.04 -7.23
C VAL A 8 -1.35 -10.83 -5.94
N GLN A 9 -0.33 -11.67 -5.81
CA GLN A 9 -0.18 -12.54 -4.64
C GLN A 9 1.27 -12.80 -4.30
N ASN A 10 1.54 -13.15 -3.04
CA ASN A 10 2.84 -13.57 -2.54
C ASN A 10 3.93 -12.52 -2.77
N VAL A 11 3.60 -11.26 -2.52
CA VAL A 11 4.53 -10.13 -2.66
C VAL A 11 5.39 -10.05 -1.41
N THR A 12 6.71 -10.04 -1.59
CA THR A 12 7.68 -9.82 -0.51
C THR A 12 8.45 -8.54 -0.78
N ILE A 13 8.45 -7.63 0.18
CA ILE A 13 9.27 -6.42 0.20
C ILE A 13 10.15 -6.51 1.44
N SER A 14 11.47 -6.51 1.28
CA SER A 14 12.39 -6.57 2.41
C SER A 14 13.56 -5.61 2.25
N ASP A 15 14.09 -5.17 3.39
CA ASP A 15 15.38 -4.47 3.49
C ASP A 15 15.45 -3.17 2.67
N VAL A 16 14.29 -2.52 2.47
CA VAL A 16 14.18 -1.24 1.77
C VAL A 16 14.38 -0.09 2.75
N LYS A 17 15.27 0.84 2.38
CA LYS A 17 15.45 2.11 3.09
C LYS A 17 15.18 3.30 2.18
N ALA A 18 14.28 4.18 2.58
CA ALA A 18 14.03 5.46 1.94
C ALA A 18 14.58 6.60 2.81
N SER A 19 15.42 7.44 2.23
CA SER A 19 16.01 8.59 2.92
C SER A 19 15.19 9.86 2.68
N ASN A 20 15.13 10.73 3.68
CA ASN A 20 14.52 12.04 3.53
C ASN A 20 15.40 12.94 2.66
N VAL A 21 14.77 13.68 1.75
CA VAL A 21 15.43 14.69 0.92
C VAL A 21 14.78 16.04 1.18
N MET A 22 15.60 17.09 1.28
CA MET A 22 15.11 18.46 1.40
C MET A 22 14.85 19.05 0.01
N LEU A 23 13.61 19.44 -0.25
CA LEU A 23 13.19 20.14 -1.47
C LEU A 23 12.26 21.28 -1.08
N ASN A 24 12.59 22.51 -1.49
CA ASN A 24 11.77 23.71 -1.25
C ASN A 24 11.35 23.89 0.22
N GLY A 25 12.25 23.59 1.16
CA GLY A 25 12.00 23.73 2.60
C GLY A 25 11.21 22.57 3.24
N VAL A 26 10.78 21.57 2.48
CA VAL A 26 10.17 20.35 2.99
C VAL A 26 11.19 19.23 2.99
N THR A 27 11.34 18.54 4.12
CA THR A 27 12.19 17.34 4.25
C THR A 27 11.31 16.12 4.41
N ALA A 28 11.26 15.27 3.40
CA ALA A 28 10.43 14.06 3.40
C ALA A 28 11.05 12.96 2.51
N SER A 29 10.66 11.71 2.71
CA SER A 29 11.08 10.57 1.88
C SER A 29 10.18 10.38 0.66
N CYS A 30 8.87 10.48 0.85
CA CYS A 30 7.84 10.29 -0.15
C CYS A 30 6.53 10.98 0.29
N PHE A 31 5.46 10.85 -0.51
CA PHE A 31 4.15 11.33 -0.08
C PHE A 31 3.49 10.35 0.91
N GLN A 32 3.27 9.09 0.51
CA GLN A 32 2.81 7.99 1.37
C GLN A 32 3.87 6.88 1.36
N ALA A 33 4.13 6.26 2.51
CA ALA A 33 5.11 5.18 2.63
C ALA A 33 4.66 3.91 1.88
N ILE A 34 3.38 3.55 2.02
CA ILE A 34 2.82 2.34 1.41
C ILE A 34 1.50 2.69 0.74
N VAL A 35 1.38 2.37 -0.55
CA VAL A 35 0.13 2.43 -1.32
C VAL A 35 -0.08 1.06 -1.94
N ALA A 36 -0.96 0.26 -1.36
CA ALA A 36 -1.33 -1.05 -1.87
C ALA A 36 -2.75 -0.99 -2.44
N GLN A 37 -2.85 -0.92 -3.76
CA GLN A 37 -4.13 -0.93 -4.47
C GLN A 37 -4.23 -2.21 -5.30
N GLY A 38 -5.13 -3.09 -4.88
CA GLY A 38 -5.48 -4.28 -5.62
C GLY A 38 -6.31 -3.98 -6.87
N PRO A 39 -6.53 -4.99 -7.71
CA PRO A 39 -7.43 -4.87 -8.86
C PRO A 39 -8.85 -4.45 -8.43
N VAL A 40 -9.54 -3.58 -9.17
CA VAL A 40 -10.87 -3.07 -8.77
C VAL A 40 -11.94 -3.50 -9.76
N ALA A 41 -13.05 -4.08 -9.28
CA ALA A 41 -14.12 -4.56 -10.13
C ALA A 41 -14.84 -3.45 -10.90
N PHE A 42 -14.97 -2.27 -10.30
CA PHE A 42 -15.59 -1.10 -10.93
C PHE A 42 -14.79 -0.57 -12.14
N ASP A 43 -13.49 -0.86 -12.23
CA ASP A 43 -12.65 -0.47 -13.37
C ASP A 43 -12.83 -1.40 -14.59
N TYR A 44 -13.66 -2.45 -14.48
CA TYR A 44 -13.90 -3.38 -15.59
C TYR A 44 -14.68 -2.71 -16.73
N ASN A 45 -14.08 -2.70 -17.92
CA ASN A 45 -14.64 -2.08 -19.13
C ASN A 45 -15.02 -3.10 -20.23
N GLY A 46 -15.10 -4.39 -19.89
CA GLY A 46 -15.48 -5.45 -20.82
C GLY A 46 -16.99 -5.74 -20.84
N THR A 47 -17.40 -6.71 -21.68
CA THR A 47 -18.80 -7.14 -21.76
C THR A 47 -19.22 -7.88 -20.48
N PRO A 48 -20.39 -7.58 -19.90
CA PRO A 48 -20.91 -8.33 -18.76
C PRO A 48 -21.02 -9.84 -19.00
N PRO A 49 -20.92 -10.67 -17.95
CA PRO A 49 -20.75 -10.28 -16.55
C PRO A 49 -19.31 -9.86 -16.20
N THR A 50 -19.16 -8.94 -15.25
CA THR A 50 -17.84 -8.58 -14.68
C THR A 50 -17.21 -9.82 -14.03
N PRO A 51 -15.99 -10.21 -14.41
CA PRO A 51 -15.30 -11.34 -13.79
C PRO A 51 -15.02 -11.09 -12.30
N ALA A 52 -14.97 -12.16 -11.50
CA ALA A 52 -14.61 -12.06 -10.08
C ALA A 52 -13.19 -11.50 -9.90
N VAL A 53 -13.09 -10.39 -9.15
CA VAL A 53 -11.81 -9.71 -8.88
C VAL A 53 -11.29 -10.11 -7.52
N GLN A 54 -10.04 -10.57 -7.47
CA GLN A 54 -9.41 -11.02 -6.22
C GLN A 54 -8.57 -9.89 -5.61
N PRO A 55 -8.57 -9.76 -4.26
CA PRO A 55 -7.69 -8.84 -3.56
C PRO A 55 -6.21 -9.23 -3.71
N ILE A 56 -5.32 -8.30 -3.39
CA ILE A 56 -3.91 -8.62 -3.11
C ILE A 56 -3.86 -9.65 -1.98
N ALA A 57 -3.13 -10.74 -2.18
CA ALA A 57 -3.03 -11.84 -1.20
C ALA A 57 -1.59 -12.14 -0.79
N GLY A 58 -1.35 -12.43 0.49
CA GLY A 58 -0.04 -12.85 0.99
C GLY A 58 1.06 -11.80 0.82
N MET A 59 0.76 -10.53 1.07
CA MET A 59 1.78 -9.47 1.04
C MET A 59 2.54 -9.44 2.37
N THR A 60 3.88 -9.41 2.29
CA THR A 60 4.78 -9.27 3.44
C THR A 60 5.75 -8.12 3.19
N ILE A 61 5.90 -7.26 4.19
CA ILE A 61 6.83 -6.13 4.20
C ILE A 61 7.67 -6.27 5.46
N SER A 62 8.99 -6.39 5.32
CA SER A 62 9.86 -6.66 6.46
C SER A 62 11.16 -5.87 6.47
N ASN A 63 11.64 -5.51 7.66
CA ASN A 63 12.94 -4.84 7.85
C ASN A 63 13.10 -3.57 6.99
N CYS A 64 12.03 -2.80 6.84
CA CYS A 64 12.03 -1.61 6.00
C CYS A 64 12.00 -0.33 6.84
N ASP A 65 12.67 0.71 6.37
CA ASP A 65 12.59 2.07 6.92
C ASP A 65 12.18 3.01 5.79
N PHE A 66 10.94 3.48 5.81
CA PHE A 66 10.39 4.33 4.76
C PHE A 66 10.61 5.82 5.01
N GLY A 67 11.49 6.19 5.94
CA GLY A 67 11.79 7.60 6.27
C GLY A 67 10.55 8.31 6.79
N THR A 68 10.42 9.61 6.51
CA THR A 68 9.30 10.44 6.95
C THR A 68 8.43 10.86 5.74
N PRO A 69 7.28 10.23 5.51
CA PRO A 69 6.37 10.65 4.45
C PRO A 69 5.74 12.00 4.77
N VAL A 70 5.32 12.74 3.74
CA VAL A 70 4.55 13.97 3.91
C VAL A 70 3.17 13.68 4.52
N ALA A 71 2.49 12.64 4.02
CA ALA A 71 1.22 12.17 4.56
C ALA A 71 1.44 11.51 5.92
N SER A 72 0.74 11.99 6.95
CA SER A 72 0.97 11.60 8.33
C SER A 72 -0.35 11.53 9.10
N GLY A 73 -0.32 10.85 10.25
CA GLY A 73 -1.49 10.67 11.11
C GLY A 73 -2.50 9.65 10.57
N THR A 74 -3.66 9.62 11.23
CA THR A 74 -4.76 8.73 10.87
C THR A 74 -5.45 9.21 9.59
N PRO A 75 -5.58 8.37 8.55
CA PRO A 75 -6.25 8.76 7.32
C PRO A 75 -7.72 9.13 7.56
N THR A 76 -8.18 10.17 6.86
CA THR A 76 -9.59 10.58 6.77
C THR A 76 -10.05 10.57 5.31
N VAL A 77 -11.31 10.93 5.06
CA VAL A 77 -11.87 11.05 3.69
C VAL A 77 -11.14 12.07 2.81
N THR A 78 -10.52 13.09 3.40
CA THR A 78 -9.84 14.18 2.67
C THR A 78 -8.36 14.30 3.02
N THR A 79 -7.86 13.55 4.00
CA THR A 79 -6.47 13.61 4.45
C THR A 79 -5.84 12.22 4.38
N PRO A 80 -4.86 11.98 3.49
CA PRO A 80 -4.19 10.69 3.43
C PRO A 80 -3.29 10.48 4.65
N GLY A 81 -3.25 9.24 5.13
CA GLY A 81 -2.26 8.77 6.09
C GLY A 81 -1.05 8.16 5.39
N PRO A 82 -0.02 7.72 6.13
CA PRO A 82 1.21 7.18 5.56
C PRO A 82 1.02 5.83 4.85
N ILE A 83 -0.06 5.11 5.16
CA ILE A 83 -0.39 3.81 4.56
C ILE A 83 -1.78 3.88 3.95
N TYR A 84 -1.90 3.45 2.70
CA TYR A 84 -3.15 3.23 1.99
C TYR A 84 -3.27 1.78 1.55
N ALA A 85 -4.43 1.17 1.80
CA ALA A 85 -4.78 -0.16 1.34
C ALA A 85 -6.18 -0.12 0.70
N PHE A 86 -6.32 -0.79 -0.44
CA PHE A 86 -7.58 -0.96 -1.14
C PHE A 86 -7.57 -2.32 -1.87
N ASN A 87 -8.62 -3.12 -1.71
CA ASN A 87 -8.69 -4.51 -2.15
C ASN A 87 -7.43 -5.36 -1.80
N VAL A 88 -7.05 -5.37 -0.53
CA VAL A 88 -5.97 -6.13 0.10
C VAL A 88 -6.57 -7.11 1.11
N SER A 89 -6.30 -8.40 0.95
CA SER A 89 -6.78 -9.42 1.91
C SER A 89 -5.88 -9.52 3.13
N VAL A 90 -4.57 -9.46 2.93
CA VAL A 90 -3.57 -9.49 4.00
C VAL A 90 -2.27 -8.82 3.55
N MET A 91 -1.82 -7.86 4.35
CA MET A 91 -0.50 -7.24 4.25
C MET A 91 0.14 -7.21 5.64
N THR A 92 1.13 -8.05 5.86
CA THR A 92 1.85 -8.13 7.14
C THR A 92 3.10 -7.27 7.10
N GLN A 93 3.26 -6.41 8.08
CA GLN A 93 4.44 -5.57 8.30
C GLN A 93 5.20 -6.06 9.54
N THR A 94 6.51 -6.27 9.41
CA THR A 94 7.37 -6.74 10.51
C THR A 94 8.70 -6.03 10.49
N ASN A 95 9.08 -5.39 11.60
CA ASN A 95 10.23 -4.50 11.68
C ASN A 95 10.20 -3.41 10.58
N VAL A 96 9.02 -2.81 10.36
CA VAL A 96 8.86 -1.66 9.46
C VAL A 96 8.88 -0.38 10.28
N THR A 97 9.57 0.65 9.81
CA THR A 97 9.59 1.98 10.43
C THR A 97 9.05 3.03 9.45
N ILE A 98 8.14 3.87 9.93
CA ILE A 98 7.61 5.01 9.19
C ILE A 98 7.60 6.22 10.12
N ALA A 99 8.23 7.32 9.69
CA ALA A 99 8.41 8.54 10.47
C ALA A 99 9.03 8.27 11.87
N GLY A 100 9.97 7.32 11.94
CA GLY A 100 10.59 6.88 13.21
C GLY A 100 9.69 6.03 14.11
N GLN A 101 8.45 5.74 13.70
CA GLN A 101 7.52 4.88 14.43
C GLN A 101 7.54 3.46 13.90
N ALA A 102 7.61 2.48 14.80
CA ALA A 102 7.54 1.08 14.44
C ALA A 102 6.12 0.69 14.01
N VAL A 103 6.01 0.07 12.85
CA VAL A 103 4.76 -0.43 12.25
C VAL A 103 4.86 -1.95 12.12
N ASN A 104 4.39 -2.64 13.15
CA ASN A 104 4.38 -4.10 13.24
C ASN A 104 2.94 -4.60 13.29
N THR A 105 2.27 -4.59 12.14
CA THR A 105 0.83 -4.85 12.07
C THR A 105 0.44 -5.61 10.82
N THR A 106 -0.77 -6.14 10.80
CA THR A 106 -1.40 -6.73 9.63
C THR A 106 -2.54 -5.82 9.18
N ILE A 107 -2.56 -5.47 7.91
CA ILE A 107 -3.62 -4.67 7.28
C ILE A 107 -4.47 -5.55 6.37
N THR A 108 -5.78 -5.40 6.51
CA THR A 108 -6.80 -5.99 5.63
C THR A 108 -7.77 -4.90 5.23
N ASP A 109 -8.04 -4.79 3.93
CA ASP A 109 -9.00 -3.86 3.36
C ASP A 109 -9.60 -4.45 2.08
N LYS A 110 -10.78 -5.07 2.15
CA LYS A 110 -11.41 -5.73 1.00
C LYS A 110 -12.45 -4.85 0.28
N ARG A 111 -12.35 -3.53 0.47
CA ARG A 111 -13.16 -2.58 -0.31
C ARG A 111 -12.77 -2.63 -1.78
#